data_AF-A0A317V9W9-F1
#
_entry.id   AF-A0A317V9W9-F1
#
_cell.length_a   1.000
_cell.length_b   1.000
_cell.length_c   1.000
_cell.angle_alpha   90.00
_cell.angle_beta   90.00
_cell.angle_gamma   90.00
#
_symmetry.space_group_name_H-M   'P 1'
#
loop_
_entity.id
_entity.type
_entity.pdbx_description
1 polymer ?
#
loop_
_entity_poly.entity_id
_entity_poly.type
_entity_poly.pdbx_seq_one_letter_code
_entity_poly.pdbx_strand_id
1 'polypeptide(L)'
;AISLDCEMAQTIYGEDTLVQVTLIDMLTATPLLDLTVIPTHPIADWRTQWSGMSESIMAERIASPDHETVRGYAEARARVWDFVNADTILVGQSLNFDLKVLGMVHWRVVDSFILVKEGGFRAGGGSMRLKNLVEDFVGVRIQTGDGETGHDCLEDTFGAREVVVWCWRNQGVEKEREGCEKGPGPWGVKSEEVWW
;
A
#
# COMPACT_ATOMS: atom_id res chain seq x y z
N ALA A 1 4.72 3.95 14.16
CA ALA A 1 4.18 4.45 12.88
C ALA A 1 3.77 3.23 12.08
N ILE A 2 2.74 3.33 11.26
CA ILE A 2 2.13 2.19 10.56
C ILE A 2 2.04 2.54 9.08
N SER A 3 2.52 1.64 8.20
CA SER A 3 2.22 1.76 6.77
C SER A 3 0.90 1.05 6.49
N LEU A 4 0.07 1.65 5.66
CA LEU A 4 -1.29 1.25 5.38
C LEU A 4 -1.54 1.33 3.88
N ASP A 5 -2.22 0.32 3.35
CA ASP A 5 -2.79 0.32 2.00
C ASP A 5 -4.18 -0.36 2.03
N CYS A 6 -5.06 0.05 1.13
CA CYS A 6 -6.39 -0.50 0.96
C CYS A 6 -6.67 -0.81 -0.50
N GLU A 7 -7.36 -1.94 -0.71
CA GLU A 7 -7.94 -2.26 -2.01
C GLU A 7 -9.40 -1.88 -2.07
N MET A 8 -9.82 -1.34 -3.22
CA MET A 8 -11.19 -0.86 -3.42
C MET A 8 -11.84 -1.46 -4.67
N ALA A 9 -13.13 -1.77 -4.53
CA ALA A 9 -14.04 -2.08 -5.63
C ALA A 9 -15.06 -0.94 -5.82
N GLN A 10 -15.87 -1.02 -6.88
CA GLN A 10 -16.97 -0.09 -7.14
C GLN A 10 -18.32 -0.79 -6.92
N THR A 11 -19.19 -0.16 -6.13
CA THR A 11 -20.56 -0.64 -5.89
C THR A 11 -21.47 -0.35 -7.08
N ILE A 12 -22.66 -0.97 -7.10
CA ILE A 12 -23.73 -0.65 -8.07
C ILE A 12 -24.22 0.81 -8.04
N TYR A 13 -23.85 1.57 -7.01
CA TYR A 13 -24.18 2.99 -6.89
C TYR A 13 -23.05 3.90 -7.45
N GLY A 14 -21.97 3.31 -7.96
CA GLY A 14 -20.80 4.04 -8.48
C GLY A 14 -19.81 4.50 -7.41
N GLU A 15 -20.05 4.14 -6.14
CA GLU A 15 -19.19 4.50 -5.01
C GLU A 15 -18.05 3.50 -4.82
N ASP A 16 -16.87 4.00 -4.43
CA ASP A 16 -15.75 3.15 -4.01
C ASP A 16 -16.09 2.48 -2.66
N THR A 17 -15.79 1.18 -2.53
CA THR A 17 -15.94 0.42 -1.29
C THR A 17 -14.67 -0.35 -0.98
N LEU A 18 -14.31 -0.38 0.30
CA LEU A 18 -13.18 -1.16 0.82
C LEU A 18 -13.44 -2.67 0.64
N VAL A 19 -12.44 -3.39 0.13
CA VAL A 19 -12.47 -4.86 -0.02
C VAL A 19 -11.27 -5.56 0.65
N GLN A 20 -10.16 -4.85 0.88
CA GLN A 20 -9.03 -5.32 1.67
C GLN A 20 -8.32 -4.14 2.34
N VAL A 21 -7.74 -4.35 3.53
CA VAL A 21 -6.81 -3.41 4.17
C VAL A 21 -5.63 -4.16 4.75
N THR A 22 -4.43 -3.64 4.53
CA THR A 22 -3.18 -4.19 5.06
C THR A 22 -2.45 -3.15 5.92
N LEU A 23 -1.89 -3.60 7.05
CA LEU A 23 -1.04 -2.79 7.93
C LEU A 23 0.28 -3.49 8.18
N ILE A 24 1.37 -2.72 8.13
CA ILE A 24 2.71 -3.17 8.55
C ILE A 24 3.31 -2.19 9.56
N ASP A 25 4.11 -2.72 10.49
CA ASP A 25 4.92 -1.87 11.37
C ASP A 25 6.03 -1.18 10.57
N MET A 26 6.14 0.14 10.72
CA MET A 26 7.12 0.93 9.96
C MET A 26 8.56 0.60 10.32
N LEU A 27 8.88 0.18 11.54
CA LEU A 27 10.27 -0.04 11.97
C LEU A 27 10.70 -1.48 11.72
N THR A 28 9.90 -2.44 12.17
CA THR A 28 10.22 -3.86 12.09
C THR A 28 9.88 -4.49 10.74
N ALA A 29 9.07 -3.80 9.92
CA ALA A 29 8.55 -4.32 8.67
C ALA A 29 7.64 -5.56 8.86
N THR A 30 7.11 -5.75 10.08
CA THR A 30 6.26 -6.89 10.41
C THR A 30 4.83 -6.64 9.95
N PRO A 31 4.19 -7.56 9.21
CA PRO A 31 2.75 -7.49 8.94
C PRO A 31 1.95 -7.57 10.23
N LEU A 32 0.97 -6.67 10.39
CA LEU A 32 0.14 -6.55 11.60
C LEU A 32 -1.31 -6.93 11.33
N LEU A 33 -1.80 -6.61 10.13
CA LEU A 33 -3.17 -6.88 9.71
C LEU A 33 -3.16 -7.12 8.20
N ASP A 34 -3.81 -8.21 7.78
CA ASP A 34 -4.27 -8.39 6.40
C ASP A 34 -5.73 -8.84 6.51
N LEU A 35 -6.64 -7.94 6.14
CA LEU A 35 -8.06 -8.08 6.43
C LEU A 35 -8.89 -7.96 5.18
N THR A 36 -9.67 -9.00 4.87
CA THR A 36 -10.67 -8.92 3.80
C THR A 36 -11.98 -8.36 4.32
N VAL A 37 -12.53 -7.40 3.58
CA VAL A 37 -13.73 -6.65 3.98
C VAL A 37 -14.86 -7.01 3.04
N ILE A 38 -15.88 -7.67 3.58
CA ILE A 38 -17.07 -8.06 2.82
C ILE A 38 -17.92 -6.80 2.59
N PRO A 39 -18.15 -6.38 1.32
CA PRO A 39 -18.95 -5.19 1.01
C PRO A 39 -20.38 -5.31 1.55
N THR A 40 -20.95 -4.18 1.97
CA THR A 40 -22.36 -4.11 2.41
C THR A 40 -23.33 -3.87 1.26
N HIS A 41 -22.82 -3.49 0.10
CA HIS A 41 -23.60 -3.25 -1.12
C HIS A 41 -23.07 -4.14 -2.26
N PRO A 42 -23.92 -4.51 -3.23
CA PRO A 42 -23.48 -5.27 -4.39
C PRO A 42 -22.38 -4.54 -5.17
N ILE A 43 -21.42 -5.32 -5.67
CA ILE A 43 -20.30 -4.84 -6.47
C ILE A 43 -20.70 -4.82 -7.95
N ALA A 44 -20.43 -3.69 -8.62
CA ALA A 44 -20.57 -3.56 -10.07
C ALA A 44 -19.25 -3.87 -10.79
N ASP A 45 -18.13 -3.44 -10.21
CA ASP A 45 -16.79 -3.66 -10.76
C ASP A 45 -15.79 -3.91 -9.62
N TRP A 46 -15.16 -5.08 -9.62
CA TRP A 46 -14.15 -5.44 -8.64
C TRP A 46 -12.84 -4.71 -8.83
N ARG A 47 -12.61 -4.09 -10.00
CA ARG A 47 -11.36 -3.41 -10.34
C ARG A 47 -10.16 -4.34 -10.25
N THR A 48 -10.34 -5.63 -10.55
CA THR A 48 -9.38 -6.71 -10.27
C THR A 48 -7.97 -6.41 -10.74
N GLN A 49 -7.79 -5.77 -11.91
CA GLN A 49 -6.46 -5.38 -12.41
C GLN A 49 -5.67 -4.43 -11.49
N TRP A 50 -6.37 -3.72 -10.60
CA TRP A 50 -5.80 -2.87 -9.56
C TRP A 50 -5.97 -3.50 -8.19
N SER A 51 -7.16 -3.97 -7.84
CA SER A 51 -7.48 -4.41 -6.48
C SER A 51 -6.93 -5.77 -6.08
N GLY A 52 -6.54 -6.61 -7.04
CA GLY A 52 -6.24 -8.03 -6.78
C GLY A 52 -7.45 -8.86 -6.37
N MET A 53 -8.63 -8.25 -6.20
CA MET A 53 -9.82 -8.90 -5.66
C MET A 53 -10.82 -9.22 -6.77
N SER A 54 -11.57 -10.30 -6.57
CA SER A 54 -12.68 -10.73 -7.40
C SER A 54 -13.73 -11.42 -6.52
N GLU A 55 -14.91 -11.70 -7.07
CA GLU A 55 -15.94 -12.45 -6.34
C GLU A 55 -15.44 -13.83 -5.91
N SER A 56 -14.67 -14.53 -6.76
CA SER A 56 -14.12 -15.85 -6.43
C SER A 56 -13.06 -15.77 -5.33
N ILE A 57 -12.15 -14.80 -5.40
CA ILE A 57 -11.12 -14.58 -4.38
C ILE A 57 -11.77 -14.21 -3.04
N MET A 58 -12.80 -13.35 -3.06
CA MET A 58 -13.55 -13.02 -1.84
C MET A 58 -14.22 -14.26 -1.25
N ALA A 59 -14.86 -15.10 -2.05
CA ALA A 59 -15.49 -16.34 -1.58
C ALA A 59 -14.46 -17.32 -1.00
N GLU A 60 -13.29 -17.45 -1.62
CA GLU A 60 -12.18 -18.27 -1.12
C GLU A 60 -11.68 -17.78 0.24
N ARG A 61 -11.41 -16.47 0.37
CA ARG A 61 -10.95 -15.87 1.63
C ARG A 61 -11.97 -15.98 2.75
N ILE A 62 -13.27 -15.86 2.45
CA ILE A 62 -14.35 -16.09 3.42
C ILE A 62 -14.39 -17.56 3.89
N ALA A 63 -14.06 -18.51 3.01
CA ALA A 63 -14.05 -19.94 3.34
C ALA A 63 -12.78 -20.39 4.07
N SER A 64 -11.70 -19.59 4.02
CA SER A 64 -10.43 -19.90 4.66
C SER A 64 -10.51 -19.67 6.17
N PRO A 65 -10.21 -20.69 7.01
CA PRO A 65 -10.21 -20.53 8.47
C PRO A 65 -9.02 -19.70 8.97
N ASP A 66 -7.97 -19.57 8.16
CA ASP A 66 -6.72 -18.88 8.49
C ASP A 66 -6.71 -17.43 7.99
N HIS A 67 -7.76 -16.99 7.27
CA HIS A 67 -7.87 -15.64 6.74
C HIS A 67 -8.95 -14.85 7.49
N GLU A 68 -8.57 -13.70 8.03
CA GLU A 68 -9.52 -12.88 8.77
C GLU A 68 -10.46 -12.11 7.83
N THR A 69 -11.75 -12.13 8.15
CA THR A 69 -12.78 -11.41 7.39
C THR A 69 -13.72 -10.65 8.31
N VAL A 70 -14.15 -9.46 7.87
CA VAL A 70 -15.15 -8.63 8.55
C VAL A 70 -16.17 -8.09 7.56
N ARG A 71 -17.30 -7.57 8.03
CA ARG A 71 -18.35 -7.02 7.16
C ARG A 71 -18.37 -5.49 7.22
N GLY A 72 -18.11 -4.88 6.06
CA GLY A 72 -18.20 -3.44 5.86
C GLY A 72 -17.05 -2.63 6.49
N TYR A 73 -16.92 -1.38 6.04
CA TYR A 73 -15.82 -0.51 6.43
C TYR A 73 -15.81 -0.14 7.92
N ALA A 74 -16.96 -0.18 8.60
CA ALA A 74 -17.04 0.15 10.02
C ALA A 74 -16.35 -0.89 10.90
N GLU A 75 -16.53 -2.18 10.62
CA GLU A 75 -15.82 -3.26 11.32
C GLU A 75 -14.34 -3.28 10.93
N ALA A 76 -14.03 -3.07 9.64
CA ALA A 76 -12.64 -2.95 9.19
C ALA A 76 -11.90 -1.81 9.90
N ARG A 77 -12.52 -0.64 10.03
CA ARG A 77 -11.95 0.51 10.76
C ARG A 77 -11.75 0.19 12.25
N ALA A 78 -12.68 -0.52 12.88
CA ALA A 78 -12.51 -0.93 14.27
C ALA A 78 -11.25 -1.79 14.45
N ARG A 79 -10.99 -2.68 13.50
CA ARG A 79 -9.78 -3.51 13.46
C ARG A 79 -8.50 -2.72 13.19
N VAL A 80 -8.56 -1.72 12.32
CA VAL A 80 -7.43 -0.79 12.11
C VAL A 80 -7.10 -0.04 13.41
N TRP A 81 -8.10 0.32 14.21
CA TRP A 81 -7.90 1.00 15.50
C TRP A 81 -7.24 0.16 16.59
N ASP A 82 -7.17 -1.17 16.44
CA ASP A 82 -6.37 -2.01 17.33
C ASP A 82 -4.86 -1.66 17.25
N PHE A 83 -4.43 -1.07 16.12
CA PHE A 83 -3.03 -0.69 15.84
C PHE A 83 -2.82 0.82 15.67
N VAL A 84 -3.88 1.56 15.35
CA VAL A 84 -3.82 2.99 15.00
C VAL A 84 -4.62 3.82 15.99
N ASN A 85 -3.95 4.82 16.59
CA ASN A 85 -4.60 5.84 17.41
C ASN A 85 -4.26 7.26 16.90
N ALA A 86 -4.74 8.29 17.59
CA ALA A 86 -4.55 9.69 17.21
C ALA A 86 -3.08 10.16 17.14
N ASP A 87 -2.17 9.46 17.83
CA ASP A 87 -0.73 9.76 17.85
C ASP A 87 0.09 8.90 16.87
N THR A 88 -0.48 7.80 16.35
CA THR A 88 0.16 6.97 15.33
C THR A 88 0.44 7.80 14.08
N ILE A 89 1.64 7.71 13.51
CA ILE A 89 1.91 8.27 12.17
C ILE A 89 1.53 7.22 11.14
N LEU A 90 0.64 7.58 10.20
CA LEU A 90 0.28 6.75 9.06
C LEU A 90 1.20 7.04 7.88
N VAL A 91 1.58 5.98 7.17
CA VAL A 91 2.45 6.01 6.00
C VAL A 91 1.77 5.24 4.87
N GLY A 92 1.90 5.72 3.64
CA GLY A 92 1.25 5.10 2.48
C GLY A 92 1.35 6.00 1.25
N GLN A 93 0.74 5.58 0.16
CA GLN A 93 0.77 6.31 -1.12
C GLN A 93 -0.63 6.84 -1.45
N SER A 94 -0.80 8.17 -1.54
CA SER A 94 -2.11 8.79 -1.80
C SER A 94 -3.19 8.40 -0.78
N LEU A 95 -2.82 8.39 0.51
CA LEU A 95 -3.64 7.88 1.63
C LEU A 95 -5.02 8.53 1.78
N ASN A 96 -5.28 9.65 1.10
CA ASN A 96 -6.60 10.25 1.07
C ASN A 96 -7.67 9.31 0.49
N PHE A 97 -7.31 8.36 -0.37
CA PHE A 97 -8.26 7.38 -0.93
C PHE A 97 -8.58 6.30 0.11
N ASP A 98 -7.56 5.77 0.78
CA ASP A 98 -7.66 4.76 1.85
C ASP A 98 -8.47 5.30 3.03
N LEU A 99 -8.10 6.48 3.52
CA LEU A 99 -8.79 7.13 4.64
C LEU A 99 -10.26 7.42 4.31
N LYS A 100 -10.57 7.73 3.05
CA LYS A 100 -11.96 7.95 2.60
C LYS A 100 -12.79 6.66 2.70
N VAL A 101 -12.31 5.54 2.16
CA VAL A 101 -13.07 4.28 2.21
C VAL A 101 -13.09 3.64 3.59
N LEU A 102 -12.08 3.91 4.42
CA LEU A 102 -12.10 3.57 5.84
C LEU A 102 -13.02 4.49 6.66
N GLY A 103 -13.44 5.64 6.13
CA GLY A 103 -14.20 6.64 6.89
C GLY A 103 -13.42 7.22 8.06
N MET A 104 -12.13 7.50 7.84
CA MET A 104 -11.18 8.03 8.82
C MET A 104 -10.72 9.43 8.46
N VAL A 105 -10.46 10.24 9.48
CA VAL A 105 -9.71 11.50 9.35
C VAL A 105 -8.51 11.39 10.28
N HIS A 106 -7.31 11.59 9.75
CA HIS A 106 -6.07 11.44 10.49
C HIS A 106 -5.08 12.54 10.15
N TRP A 107 -4.47 13.16 11.16
CA TRP A 107 -3.66 14.37 10.98
C TRP A 107 -2.15 14.09 10.90
N ARG A 108 -1.69 12.94 11.38
CA ARG A 108 -0.29 12.50 11.31
C ARG A 108 -0.09 11.55 10.14
N VAL A 109 0.13 12.11 8.96
CA VAL A 109 0.29 11.35 7.71
C VAL A 109 1.63 11.70 7.06
N VAL A 110 2.38 10.68 6.63
CA VAL A 110 3.51 10.80 5.71
C VAL A 110 3.12 10.07 4.44
N ASP A 111 2.70 10.85 3.44
CA ASP A 111 2.28 10.31 2.15
C ASP A 111 3.48 10.30 1.18
N SER A 112 3.83 9.15 0.62
CA SER A 112 4.98 9.01 -0.29
C SER A 112 4.82 9.82 -1.58
N PHE A 113 3.60 9.98 -2.11
CA PHE A 113 3.36 10.83 -3.28
C PHE A 113 3.73 12.29 -2.95
N ILE A 114 3.20 12.80 -1.84
CA ILE A 114 3.41 14.19 -1.42
C ILE A 114 4.88 14.40 -1.05
N LEU A 115 5.46 13.47 -0.28
CA LEU A 115 6.85 13.53 0.16
C LEU A 115 7.80 13.61 -1.03
N VAL A 116 7.62 12.78 -2.05
CA VAL A 116 8.48 12.79 -3.22
C VAL A 116 8.25 14.05 -4.05
N LYS A 117 7.00 14.41 -4.29
CA LYS A 117 6.63 15.54 -5.16
C LYS A 117 7.06 16.89 -4.58
N GLU A 118 6.84 17.11 -3.29
CA GLU A 118 7.03 18.40 -2.61
C GLU A 118 8.33 18.43 -1.79
N GLY A 119 8.91 17.27 -1.45
CA GLY A 119 10.12 17.16 -0.62
C GLY A 119 11.44 17.29 -1.38
N GLY A 120 11.42 17.73 -2.65
CA GLY A 120 12.62 17.95 -3.46
C GLY A 120 13.26 16.68 -4.05
N PHE A 121 12.62 15.52 -3.90
CA PHE A 121 13.07 14.27 -4.53
C PHE A 121 12.65 14.25 -6.01
N ARG A 122 13.45 13.60 -6.85
CA ARG A 122 13.18 13.48 -8.29
C ARG A 122 13.15 12.03 -8.71
N ALA A 123 11.96 11.54 -9.03
CA ALA A 123 11.79 10.26 -9.71
C ALA A 123 12.34 10.37 -11.15
N GLY A 124 13.16 9.41 -11.56
CA GLY A 124 13.86 9.41 -12.85
C GLY A 124 12.90 9.40 -14.04
N GLY A 125 11.77 8.70 -13.92
CA GLY A 125 10.74 8.60 -14.97
C GLY A 125 9.68 9.70 -14.97
N GLY A 126 9.68 10.62 -14.00
CA GLY A 126 8.66 11.67 -13.83
C GLY A 126 7.25 11.19 -13.46
N SER A 127 7.04 9.87 -13.35
CA SER A 127 5.77 9.27 -12.95
C SER A 127 5.75 9.04 -11.45
N MET A 128 4.65 9.46 -10.81
CA MET A 128 4.46 9.39 -9.36
C MET A 128 3.65 8.17 -8.91
N ARG A 129 3.49 7.16 -9.78
CA ARG A 129 2.86 5.88 -9.40
C ARG A 129 3.80 5.11 -8.49
N LEU A 130 3.25 4.40 -7.51
CA LEU A 130 4.04 3.69 -6.51
C LEU A 130 5.11 2.79 -7.14
N LYS A 131 4.73 1.93 -8.09
CA LYS A 131 5.67 1.04 -8.78
C LYS A 131 6.89 1.73 -9.39
N ASN A 132 6.70 2.95 -9.90
CA ASN A 132 7.79 3.71 -10.52
C ASN A 132 8.68 4.34 -9.45
N LEU A 133 8.09 4.82 -8.35
CA LEU A 133 8.86 5.35 -7.22
C LEU A 133 9.69 4.26 -6.54
N VAL A 134 9.12 3.06 -6.40
CA VAL A 134 9.83 1.89 -5.85
C VAL A 134 10.97 1.47 -6.78
N GLU A 135 10.74 1.41 -8.10
CA GLU A 135 11.82 1.10 -9.05
C GLU A 135 12.92 2.17 -9.04
N ASP A 136 12.56 3.45 -9.07
CA ASP A 136 13.50 4.57 -9.16
C ASP A 136 14.35 4.75 -7.89
N PHE A 137 13.75 4.57 -6.70
CA PHE A 137 14.44 4.82 -5.43
C PHE A 137 14.98 3.55 -4.77
N VAL A 138 14.22 2.46 -4.82
CA VAL A 138 14.55 1.21 -4.12
C VAL A 138 15.23 0.21 -5.07
N GLY A 139 15.01 0.35 -6.39
CA GLY A 139 15.58 -0.55 -7.39
C GLY A 139 14.83 -1.87 -7.54
N VAL A 140 13.60 -1.95 -7.01
CA VAL A 140 12.74 -3.14 -7.03
C VAL A 140 11.54 -2.89 -7.93
N ARG A 141 11.09 -3.91 -8.66
CA ARG A 141 9.85 -3.85 -9.45
C ARG A 141 8.75 -4.55 -8.68
N ILE A 142 7.66 -3.83 -8.46
CA ILE A 142 6.41 -4.33 -7.86
C ILE A 142 5.28 -4.24 -8.90
N GLN A 143 4.13 -4.85 -8.63
CA GLN A 143 2.98 -4.89 -9.54
C GLN A 143 3.39 -5.47 -10.91
N THR A 144 4.19 -6.54 -10.89
CA THR A 144 4.79 -7.15 -12.09
C THR A 144 3.89 -8.17 -12.79
N GLY A 145 2.64 -8.31 -12.32
CA GLY A 145 1.63 -9.14 -12.96
C GLY A 145 1.39 -8.77 -14.43
N ASP A 146 0.77 -9.68 -15.16
CA ASP A 146 0.39 -9.54 -16.57
C ASP A 146 -0.78 -8.57 -16.81
N GLY A 147 -1.25 -7.89 -15.76
CA GLY A 147 -2.44 -7.04 -15.78
C GLY A 147 -3.76 -7.78 -15.54
N GLU A 148 -3.73 -9.12 -15.54
CA GLU A 148 -4.84 -9.96 -15.08
C GLU A 148 -4.68 -10.29 -13.59
N THR A 149 -3.43 -10.47 -13.15
CA THR A 149 -3.07 -10.49 -11.73
C THR A 149 -3.05 -9.05 -11.22
N GLY A 150 -4.02 -8.70 -10.38
CA GLY A 150 -4.11 -7.38 -9.75
C GLY A 150 -2.97 -7.07 -8.79
N HIS A 151 -3.01 -5.91 -8.15
CA HIS A 151 -2.00 -5.58 -7.16
C HIS A 151 -2.15 -6.47 -5.92
N ASP A 152 -1.04 -6.61 -5.20
CA ASP A 152 -1.02 -7.23 -3.89
C ASP A 152 -0.92 -6.13 -2.83
N CYS A 153 -1.96 -6.03 -2.00
CA CYS A 153 -2.08 -4.98 -1.00
C CYS A 153 -0.87 -4.97 -0.02
N LEU A 154 -0.29 -6.13 0.29
CA LEU A 154 0.88 -6.22 1.16
C LEU A 154 2.14 -5.70 0.44
N GLU A 155 2.35 -6.09 -0.83
CA GLU A 155 3.41 -5.56 -1.69
C GLU A 155 3.34 -4.03 -1.80
N ASP A 156 2.16 -3.47 -2.03
CA ASP A 156 1.95 -2.02 -2.12
C ASP A 156 2.17 -1.33 -0.76
N THR A 157 1.73 -1.93 0.35
CA THR A 157 2.00 -1.42 1.70
C THR A 157 3.50 -1.35 1.99
N PHE A 158 4.27 -2.38 1.61
CA PHE A 158 5.73 -2.40 1.73
C PHE A 158 6.39 -1.40 0.78
N GLY A 159 5.93 -1.31 -0.47
CA GLY A 159 6.44 -0.38 -1.47
C GLY A 159 6.38 1.07 -0.97
N ALA A 160 5.24 1.48 -0.42
CA ALA A 160 5.06 2.83 0.11
C ALA A 160 5.98 3.10 1.30
N ARG A 161 6.12 2.12 2.22
CA ARG A 161 7.08 2.19 3.33
C ARG A 161 8.50 2.40 2.83
N GLU A 162 8.97 1.59 1.88
CA GLU A 162 10.36 1.63 1.40
C GLU A 162 10.69 2.96 0.72
N VAL A 163 9.76 3.53 -0.05
CA VAL A 163 9.94 4.87 -0.64
C VAL A 163 10.14 5.92 0.46
N VAL A 164 9.33 5.92 1.51
CA VAL A 164 9.46 6.87 2.62
C VAL A 164 10.76 6.67 3.40
N VAL A 165 11.14 5.42 3.69
CA VAL A 165 12.41 5.10 4.36
C VAL A 165 13.60 5.56 3.51
N TRP A 166 13.55 5.36 2.20
CA TRP A 166 14.57 5.83 1.28
C TRP A 166 14.69 7.36 1.33
N CYS A 167 13.57 8.08 1.18
CA CYS A 167 13.56 9.54 1.26
C CYS A 167 14.12 10.05 2.59
N TRP A 168 13.76 9.42 3.71
CA TRP A 168 14.28 9.78 5.03
C TRP A 168 15.80 9.59 5.15
N ARG A 169 16.34 8.50 4.60
CA ARG A 169 17.79 8.22 4.60
C ARG A 169 18.60 9.12 3.66
N ASN A 170 17.96 9.68 2.63
CA ASN A 170 18.61 10.47 1.57
C ASN A 170 18.23 11.96 1.62
N GLN A 171 17.79 12.47 2.78
CA GLN A 171 17.52 13.89 2.95
C GLN A 171 18.77 14.73 2.65
N GLY A 172 18.60 15.82 1.90
CA GLY A 172 19.70 16.71 1.53
C GLY A 172 20.59 16.21 0.39
N VAL A 173 20.30 15.03 -0.19
CA VAL A 173 20.97 14.57 -1.42
C VAL A 173 20.22 15.13 -2.63
N GLU A 174 20.67 16.26 -3.17
CA GLU A 174 20.33 16.65 -4.54
C GLU A 174 21.05 15.69 -5.49
N LYS A 175 20.36 14.67 -6.01
CA LYS A 175 20.94 13.86 -7.10
C LYS A 175 20.95 14.69 -8.38
N GLU A 176 22.08 15.34 -8.65
CA GLU A 176 22.43 15.78 -10.01
C GLU A 176 22.40 14.56 -10.94
N ARG A 177 21.86 14.80 -12.15
CA ARG A 177 21.73 13.80 -13.20
C ARG A 177 23.12 13.38 -13.66
N GLU A 178 23.59 12.21 -13.26
CA GLU A 178 24.50 11.43 -14.08
C GLU A 178 24.37 9.94 -13.70
N GLY A 179 24.39 9.09 -14.74
CA GLY A 179 23.93 7.70 -14.70
C GLY A 179 24.27 6.95 -13.42
N CYS A 180 23.23 6.67 -12.61
CA CYS A 180 23.41 5.92 -11.38
C CYS A 180 23.63 4.45 -11.74
N GLU A 181 24.87 3.97 -11.58
CA GLU A 181 25.10 2.54 -11.40
C GLU A 181 24.23 2.07 -10.23
N LYS A 182 23.52 0.95 -10.45
CA LYS A 182 22.66 0.34 -9.44
C LYS A 182 23.56 -0.15 -8.29
N GLY A 183 23.68 0.64 -7.24
CA GLY A 183 24.30 0.20 -5.99
C GLY A 183 23.51 -0.98 -5.40
N PRO A 184 24.15 -1.86 -4.62
CA PRO A 184 23.43 -2.95 -3.97
C PRO A 184 22.33 -2.37 -3.07
N GLY A 185 21.15 -2.98 -3.14
CA GLY A 185 20.00 -2.59 -2.32
C GLY A 185 20.37 -2.55 -0.82
N PRO A 186 19.63 -1.76 -0.01
CA PRO A 186 19.99 -1.42 1.37
C PRO A 186 20.10 -2.61 2.34
N TRP A 187 19.80 -3.81 1.87
CA TRP A 187 19.77 -5.03 2.66
C TRP A 187 21.00 -5.92 2.46
N GLY A 188 21.89 -5.67 1.49
CA GLY A 188 23.07 -6.52 1.25
C GLY A 188 22.73 -7.99 0.94
N VAL A 189 21.46 -8.29 0.70
CA VAL A 189 20.88 -9.61 0.51
C VAL A 189 20.29 -9.64 -0.90
N LYS A 190 20.56 -10.72 -1.63
CA LYS A 190 20.06 -10.90 -3.01
C LYS A 190 18.53 -11.01 -2.96
N SER A 191 17.87 -10.53 -4.01
CA SER A 191 16.41 -10.43 -4.18
C SER A 191 15.60 -11.72 -3.94
N GLU A 192 16.26 -12.86 -3.80
CA GLU A 192 15.63 -14.18 -3.63
C GLU A 192 15.48 -14.60 -2.15
N GLU A 193 16.05 -13.87 -1.19
CA GLU A 193 16.10 -14.29 0.23
C GLU A 193 15.16 -13.49 1.15
N VAL A 194 14.38 -12.54 0.62
CA VAL A 194 13.47 -11.68 1.42
C VAL A 194 12.00 -12.09 1.30
N TRP A 195 11.70 -13.11 0.50
CA TRP A 195 10.32 -13.57 0.26
C TRP A 195 10.16 -15.03 0.70
N TRP A 196 9.94 -15.22 2.00
CA TRP A 196 9.40 -16.47 2.58
C TRP A 196 8.41 -16.14 3.69
#